data_AF-A0A3D1ZMB7-F1
#
_entry.id   AF-A0A3D1ZMB7-F1
#
_cell.length_a   1.000
_cell.length_b   1.000
_cell.length_c   1.000
_cell.angle_alpha   90.00
_cell.angle_beta   90.00
_cell.angle_gamma   90.00
#
_symmetry.space_group_name_H-M   'P 1'
#
loop_
_entity.id
_entity.type
_entity.pdbx_description
1 polymer ?
#
loop_
_entity_poly.entity_id
_entity_poly.type
_entity_poly.pdbx_seq_one_letter_code
_entity_poly.pdbx_strand_id
1 'polypeptide(L)' 'MILQSYDFAELYRRHGCSVQIGGSDQWGNITGGIDLTRRLHQAQVFG' A
#
# COMPACT_ATOMS: atom_id res chain seq x y z
N MET A 1 -3.34 -11.04 -2.81
CA MET A 1 -3.12 -10.01 -1.78
C MET A 1 -1.66 -9.64 -1.54
N ILE A 2 -0.66 -10.54 -1.63
CA ILE A 2 0.75 -10.18 -1.35
C ILE A 2 1.35 -9.26 -2.43
N LEU A 3 1.15 -9.58 -3.71
CA LEU A 3 1.74 -8.82 -4.83
C LEU A 3 1.28 -7.36 -4.84
N GLN A 4 -0.04 -7.10 -4.81
CA GLN A 4 -0.56 -5.72 -4.80
C GLN A 4 -0.13 -4.93 -3.55
N SER A 5 -0.01 -5.57 -2.39
CA SER A 5 0.50 -4.90 -1.18
C SER A 5 1.96 -4.50 -1.37
N TYR A 6 2.76 -5.37 -1.98
CA TYR A 6 4.17 -5.11 -2.29
C TYR A 6 4.31 -4.02 -3.35
N ASP A 7 3.44 -3.98 -4.35
CA ASP A 7 3.41 -2.91 -5.35
C ASP A 7 3.20 -1.54 -4.66
N PHE A 8 2.30 -1.44 -3.67
CA PHE A 8 2.11 -0.18 -2.95
C PHE A 8 3.36 0.22 -2.15
N ALA A 9 3.97 -0.72 -1.42
CA ALA A 9 5.20 -0.47 -0.69
C ALA A 9 6.35 -0.03 -1.63
N GLU A 10 6.46 -0.65 -2.81
CA GLU A 10 7.48 -0.32 -3.79
C GLU A 10 7.24 1.04 -4.46
N LEU A 11 5.98 1.39 -4.75
CA LEU A 11 5.60 2.72 -5.24
C LEU A 11 5.84 3.81 -4.19
N TYR A 12 5.58 3.52 -2.92
CA TYR A 12 6.00 4.41 -1.83
C TYR A 12 7.52 4.59 -1.82
N ARG A 13 8.29 3.50 -1.86
CA ARG A 13 9.76 3.53 -1.83
C ARG A 13 10.37 4.30 -3.01
N ARG A 14 9.84 4.11 -4.22
CA ARG A 14 10.39 4.72 -5.45
C ARG A 14 9.91 6.14 -5.70
N HIS A 15 8.66 6.44 -5.34
CA HIS A 15 7.97 7.65 -5.79
C HIS A 15 7.29 8.44 -4.66
N GLY A 16 7.39 8.00 -3.41
CA GLY A 16 6.69 8.63 -2.29
C GLY A 16 5.17 8.52 -2.40
N CYS A 17 4.65 7.54 -3.16
CA CYS A 17 3.22 7.35 -3.34
C CYS A 17 2.58 7.01 -1.99
N SER A 18 1.72 7.89 -1.48
CA SER A 18 1.16 7.78 -0.13
C SER A 18 -0.34 7.50 -0.09
N VAL A 19 -0.99 7.33 -1.25
CA VAL A 19 -2.43 7.04 -1.37
C VAL A 19 -2.65 5.98 -2.45
N GLN A 20 -3.39 4.93 -2.15
CA GLN A 20 -3.82 3.92 -3.13
C GLN A 20 -5.35 3.85 -3.20
N ILE A 21 -5.94 4.28 -4.32
CA ILE A 21 -7.39 4.20 -4.54
C ILE A 21 -7.77 2.93 -5.30
N GLY A 22 -9.02 2.48 -5.13
CA GLY A 22 -9.57 1.33 -5.85
C GLY A 22 -11.07 1.16 -5.61
N GLY A 23 -11.67 0.18 -6.29
CA GLY A 23 -13.06 -0.22 -6.07
C GLY A 23 -13.27 -0.79 -4.65
N SER A 24 -14.52 -0.88 -4.20
CA SER A 24 -14.86 -1.38 -2.86
C SER A 24 -14.41 -2.83 -2.63
N ASP A 25 -14.31 -3.63 -3.70
CA ASP A 25 -13.78 -4.99 -3.71
C ASP A 25 -12.26 -5.06 -3.44
N GLN A 26 -11.53 -3.95 -3.59
CA GLN A 26 -10.08 -3.86 -3.38
C GLN A 26 -9.67 -3.46 -1.97
N TRP A 27 -10.61 -3.13 -1.08
CA TRP A 27 -10.32 -2.66 0.28
C TRP A 27 -9.35 -3.56 1.05
N GLY A 28 -9.51 -4.88 0.94
CA GLY A 28 -8.61 -5.85 1.57
C GLY A 28 -7.17 -5.76 1.04
N ASN A 29 -6.99 -5.60 -0.27
CA ASN A 29 -5.66 -5.44 -0.87
C ASN A 29 -5.00 -4.12 -0.47
N ILE A 30 -5.78 -3.04 -0.44
CA ILE A 30 -5.32 -1.68 -0.09
C ILE A 30 -4.86 -1.64 1.38
N THR A 31 -5.68 -2.14 2.30
CA THR A 31 -5.33 -2.23 3.73
C THR A 31 -4.10 -3.11 3.96
N GLY A 32 -3.94 -4.20 3.20
CA GLY A 32 -2.72 -5.00 3.18
C GLY A 32 -1.47 -4.22 2.74
N GLY A 33 -1.61 -3.36 1.72
CA GLY A 33 -0.56 -2.45 1.27
C GLY A 33 -0.19 -1.39 2.30
N ILE A 34 -1.17 -0.82 3.01
CA ILE A 34 -0.94 0.12 4.11
C ILE A 34 -0.09 -0.55 5.21
N ASP A 35 -0.51 -1.74 5.65
CA ASP A 35 0.20 -2.47 6.71
C ASP A 35 1.61 -2.89 6.30
N LEU A 36 1.79 -3.34 5.05
CA LEU A 36 3.10 -3.74 4.55
C LEU A 36 4.05 -2.54 4.43
N THR A 37 3.56 -1.43 3.89
CA THR A 37 4.34 -0.18 3.76
C THR A 37 4.79 0.32 5.13
N ARG A 38 3.89 0.28 6.12
CA ARG A 38 4.22 0.61 7.51
C ARG A 38 5.32 -0.29 8.08
N ARG A 39 5.26 -1.60 7.85
CA ARG A 39 6.27 -2.54 8.36
C ARG A 39 7.64 -2.35 7.69
N LEU A 40 7.67 -2.19 6.37
CA LEU A 40 8.91 -2.11 5.60
C LEU A 40 9.58 -0.73 5.65
N HIS A 41 8.79 0.34 5.68
CA HIS A 41 9.28 1.70 5.53
C HIS A 41 8.98 2.61 6.73
N GLN A 42 8.31 2.11 7.77
CA GLN A 42 7.91 2.89 8.95
C GLN A 42 7.11 4.15 8.57
N ALA A 43 6.35 4.07 7.47
CA ALA A 43 5.63 5.17 6.87
C ALA A 43 4.13 5.00 7.00
N GLN A 44 3.42 6.12 7.16
CA GLN A 44 1.97 6.17 7.11
C GLN A 44 1.52 6.47 5.67
N VAL A 45 0.65 5.62 5.14
CA VAL A 45 0.02 5.78 3.82
C VAL A 45 -1.48 5.49 3.93
N PHE A 46 -2.24 5.90 2.91
CA PHE A 46 -3.71 5.88 2.92
C PHE A 46 -4.25 5.09 1.73
N GLY A 47 -5.52 4.74 1.83
CA GLY A 47 -6.18 3.83 0.93
C GLY A 47 -7.66 4.07 0.83
#